data_AF-A0A960ZW20-F1
#
_entry.id   AF-A0A960ZW20-F1
#
_cell.length_a   1.000
_cell.length_b   1.000
_cell.length_c   1.000
_cell.angle_alpha   90.00
_cell.angle_beta   90.00
_cell.angle_gamma   90.00
#
_symmetry.space_group_name_H-M   'P 1'
#
loop_
_entity.id
_entity.type
_entity.pdbx_description
1 polymer ?
#
loop_
_entity_poly.entity_id
_entity_poly.type
_entity_poly.pdbx_seq_one_letter_code
_entity_poly.pdbx_strand_id
1 'polypeptide(L)'
;RYEALAFRRAMGRDRLVFSEDFLEQLAEEAENETELASREELALETCMAKLPPARRELVLKAYSIPDQRDLAAAIGKSPAALYMLLSRIRQELATCIERTLKEEAAL
;
A
#
# COMPACT_ATOMS: atom_id res chain seq x y z
N ARG A 1 13.13 -30.21 24.11
CA ARG A 1 11.92 -31.06 23.91
C ARG A 1 10.81 -30.75 24.93
N TYR A 2 11.09 -30.66 26.23
CA TYR A 2 10.08 -30.33 27.25
C TYR A 2 9.65 -28.85 27.26
N GLU A 3 10.53 -27.92 26.89
CA GLU A 3 10.22 -26.49 26.78
C GLU A 3 9.23 -26.18 25.65
N ALA A 4 9.36 -26.84 24.50
CA ALA A 4 8.41 -26.72 23.39
C ALA A 4 6.99 -27.20 23.78
N LEU A 5 6.89 -28.27 24.58
CA LEU A 5 5.61 -28.76 25.11
C LEU A 5 5.03 -27.82 26.17
N ALA A 6 5.88 -27.18 26.99
CA ALA A 6 5.45 -26.18 27.97
C ALA A 6 4.95 -24.90 27.28
N PHE A 7 5.64 -24.43 26.25
CA PHE A 7 5.24 -23.28 25.43
C PHE A 7 3.89 -23.53 24.73
N ARG A 8 3.70 -24.70 24.13
CA ARG A 8 2.41 -25.09 23.52
C ARG A 8 1.27 -25.18 24.55
N ARG A 9 1.55 -25.66 25.77
CA ARG A 9 0.58 -25.68 26.88
C ARG A 9 0.33 -24.31 27.51
N ALA A 10 1.26 -23.36 27.38
CA ALA A 10 1.09 -21.99 27.82
C ALA A 10 0.19 -21.24 26.82
N MET A 11 0.44 -21.38 25.51
CA MET A 11 -0.45 -20.83 24.47
C MET A 11 -1.86 -21.43 24.53
N GLY A 12 -2.01 -22.73 24.80
CA GLY A 12 -3.33 -23.34 24.98
C GLY A 12 -4.09 -22.91 26.26
N ARG A 13 -3.39 -22.25 27.22
CA ARG A 13 -4.00 -21.66 28.43
C ARG A 13 -4.37 -20.19 28.22
N ASP A 14 -3.84 -19.54 27.20
CA ASP A 14 -4.21 -18.20 26.78
C ASP A 14 -5.45 -18.32 25.87
N ARG A 15 -6.62 -18.47 26.50
CA ARG A 15 -7.83 -19.00 25.84
C ARG A 15 -8.59 -17.92 25.08
N LEU A 16 -7.95 -17.33 24.07
CA LEU A 16 -8.66 -16.79 22.91
C LEU A 16 -9.09 -17.97 22.01
N VAL A 17 -9.95 -18.86 22.55
CA VAL A 17 -10.62 -19.87 21.74
C VAL A 17 -11.81 -19.17 21.12
N PHE A 18 -11.56 -18.65 19.93
CA PHE A 18 -12.60 -18.07 19.10
C PHE A 18 -13.55 -19.18 18.60
N SER A 19 -14.83 -18.86 18.46
CA SER A 19 -15.79 -19.79 17.85
C SER A 19 -15.39 -20.07 16.40
N GLU A 20 -15.80 -21.23 15.90
CA GLU A 20 -15.63 -21.59 14.48
C GLU A 20 -16.27 -20.52 13.59
N ASP A 21 -17.48 -20.07 13.93
CA ASP A 21 -18.17 -18.95 13.28
C ASP A 21 -17.35 -17.64 13.26
N PHE A 22 -16.56 -17.37 14.31
CA PHE A 22 -15.71 -16.18 14.35
C PHE A 22 -14.48 -16.35 13.48
N LEU A 23 -13.89 -17.55 13.47
CA LEU A 23 -12.75 -17.85 12.61
C LEU A 23 -13.14 -17.80 11.13
N GLU A 24 -14.35 -18.24 10.80
CA GLU A 24 -14.92 -18.15 9.44
C GLU A 24 -15.15 -16.69 9.04
N GLN A 25 -15.77 -15.88 9.89
CA GLN A 25 -15.93 -14.43 9.64
C GLN A 25 -14.58 -13.71 9.49
N LEU A 26 -13.60 -14.03 10.34
CA LEU A 26 -12.27 -13.45 10.26
C LEU A 26 -11.56 -13.85 8.96
N ALA A 27 -11.74 -15.09 8.51
CA ALA A 27 -11.19 -15.56 7.25
C ALA A 27 -11.84 -14.83 6.05
N GLU A 28 -13.16 -14.72 6.02
CA GLU A 28 -13.88 -13.97 4.99
C GLU A 28 -13.46 -12.49 4.94
N GLU A 29 -13.32 -11.84 6.11
CA GLU A 29 -12.87 -10.44 6.17
C GLU A 29 -11.43 -10.28 5.68
N ALA A 30 -10.53 -11.20 6.06
CA ALA A 30 -9.15 -11.20 5.58
C ALA A 30 -9.06 -11.44 4.05
N GLU A 31 -9.91 -12.29 3.48
CA GLU A 31 -9.99 -12.52 2.04
C GLU A 31 -10.48 -11.25 1.31
N ASN A 32 -11.53 -10.61 1.81
CA ASN A 32 -12.06 -9.35 1.27
C ASN A 32 -11.02 -8.22 1.32
N GLU A 33 -10.28 -8.08 2.43
CA GLU A 33 -9.19 -7.11 2.55
C GLU A 33 -8.06 -7.40 1.54
N THR A 34 -7.72 -8.67 1.34
CA THR A 34 -6.70 -9.09 0.37
C THR A 34 -7.11 -8.79 -1.06
N GLU A 35 -8.38 -9.03 -1.40
CA GLU A 35 -8.94 -8.69 -2.71
C GLU A 35 -8.91 -7.17 -2.94
N LEU A 36 -9.33 -6.38 -1.94
CA LEU A 36 -9.29 -4.92 -2.01
C LEU A 36 -7.86 -4.42 -2.23
N ALA A 37 -6.89 -4.91 -1.46
CA ALA A 37 -5.48 -4.55 -1.60
C ALA A 37 -4.94 -4.90 -3.00
N SER A 38 -5.33 -6.05 -3.55
CA SER A 38 -4.94 -6.48 -4.89
C SER A 38 -5.50 -5.54 -5.98
N ARG A 39 -6.73 -5.07 -5.80
CA ARG A 39 -7.36 -4.10 -6.70
C ARG A 39 -6.70 -2.73 -6.62
N GLU A 40 -6.37 -2.26 -5.41
CA GLU A 40 -5.63 -1.01 -5.21
C GLU A 40 -4.24 -1.06 -5.86
N GLU A 41 -3.54 -2.19 -5.76
CA GLU A 41 -2.24 -2.41 -6.41
C GLU A 41 -2.36 -2.33 -7.94
N LEU A 42 -3.31 -3.05 -8.53
CA LEU A 42 -3.55 -3.03 -9.98
C LEU A 42 -3.94 -1.63 -10.49
N ALA A 43 -4.79 -0.92 -9.73
CA ALA A 43 -5.19 0.45 -10.04
C ALA A 43 -3.99 1.39 -10.00
N LEU A 44 -3.10 1.25 -9.00
CA LEU A 44 -1.87 2.01 -8.90
C LEU A 44 -0.93 1.74 -10.08
N GLU A 45 -0.71 0.48 -10.46
CA GLU A 45 0.11 0.12 -11.62
C GLU A 45 -0.42 0.77 -12.91
N THR A 46 -1.73 0.66 -13.12
CA THR A 46 -2.44 1.24 -14.26
C THR A 46 -2.30 2.77 -14.28
N CYS A 47 -2.44 3.42 -13.13
CA CYS A 47 -2.32 4.88 -13.03
C CYS A 47 -0.88 5.38 -13.16
N MET A 48 0.09 4.62 -12.65
CA MET A 48 1.51 4.86 -12.90
C MET A 48 1.83 4.75 -14.39
N ALA A 49 1.24 3.79 -15.11
CA ALA A 49 1.39 3.62 -16.56
C ALA A 49 0.83 4.80 -17.37
N LYS A 50 -0.18 5.51 -16.86
CA LYS A 50 -0.78 6.71 -17.47
C LYS A 50 0.06 7.99 -17.27
N LEU A 51 0.92 8.02 -16.25
CA LEU A 51 1.81 9.17 -16.03
C LEU A 51 2.86 9.32 -17.14
N PRO A 52 3.20 10.56 -17.52
CA PRO A 52 4.37 10.84 -18.36
C PRO A 52 5.65 10.21 -17.80
N PRO A 53 6.56 9.67 -18.63
CA PRO A 53 7.74 8.94 -18.17
C PRO A 53 8.59 9.70 -17.15
N ALA A 54 8.83 11.00 -17.37
CA ALA A 54 9.60 11.84 -16.46
C ALA A 54 8.94 12.01 -15.07
N ARG A 55 7.60 12.03 -15.00
CA ARG A 55 6.86 12.11 -13.74
C ARG A 55 6.89 10.78 -13.00
N ARG A 56 6.73 9.66 -13.73
CA ARG A 56 6.86 8.31 -13.18
C ARG A 56 8.23 8.09 -12.56
N GLU A 57 9.29 8.42 -13.29
CA GLU A 57 10.67 8.29 -12.81
C GLU A 57 10.92 9.15 -11.57
N LEU A 58 10.39 10.39 -11.54
CA LEU A 58 10.51 11.26 -10.38
C LEU A 58 9.85 10.68 -9.13
N VAL A 59 8.65 10.09 -9.28
CA VAL A 59 7.95 9.43 -8.17
C VAL A 59 8.78 8.26 -7.64
N LEU A 60 9.25 7.37 -8.54
CA LEU A 60 10.07 6.22 -8.15
C LEU A 60 11.35 6.64 -7.40
N LYS A 61 12.03 7.69 -7.88
CA LYS A 61 13.20 8.26 -7.20
C LYS A 61 12.85 8.83 -5.83
N ALA A 62 11.69 9.47 -5.68
CA ALA A 62 11.24 10.02 -4.40
C ALA A 62 10.94 8.97 -3.33
N TYR A 63 10.61 7.73 -3.73
CA TYR A 63 10.45 6.61 -2.80
C TYR A 63 11.76 5.81 -2.61
N SER A 64 12.73 5.96 -3.50
CA SER A 64 14.04 5.29 -3.40
C SER A 64 15.07 6.10 -2.59
N ILE A 65 14.97 7.43 -2.60
CA ILE A 65 15.88 8.33 -1.89
C ILE A 65 15.19 8.86 -0.63
N PRO A 66 15.75 8.61 0.57
CA PRO A 66 15.11 9.04 1.82
C PRO A 66 15.18 10.56 2.04
N ASP A 67 16.23 11.25 1.58
CA ASP A 67 16.36 12.71 1.71
C ASP A 67 15.85 13.44 0.46
N GLN A 68 14.77 14.21 0.64
CA GLN A 68 14.17 15.04 -0.40
C GLN A 68 15.09 16.18 -0.87
N ARG A 69 16.05 16.63 -0.04
CA ARG A 69 17.03 17.67 -0.42
C ARG A 69 18.02 17.14 -1.45
N ASP A 70 18.49 15.91 -1.26
CA ASP A 70 19.39 15.23 -2.19
C ASP A 70 18.70 14.98 -3.53
N LEU A 71 17.44 14.54 -3.50
CA LEU A 71 16.64 14.41 -4.71
C LEU A 71 16.45 15.75 -5.42
N ALA A 72 16.13 16.82 -4.68
CA ALA A 72 15.95 18.15 -5.25
C ALA A 72 17.23 18.64 -5.95
N ALA A 73 18.39 18.45 -5.32
CA ALA A 73 19.69 18.75 -5.91
C ALA A 73 19.95 17.92 -7.17
N ALA A 74 19.69 16.60 -7.14
CA ALA A 74 19.91 15.69 -8.25
C ALA A 74 19.09 16.05 -9.50
N ILE A 75 17.93 16.69 -9.34
CA ILE A 75 17.06 17.12 -10.44
C ILE A 75 17.12 18.63 -10.72
N GLY A 76 18.03 19.36 -10.07
CA GLY A 76 18.21 20.80 -10.26
C GLY A 76 17.00 21.65 -9.84
N LYS A 77 16.28 21.25 -8.78
CA LYS A 77 15.14 21.99 -8.24
C LYS A 77 15.38 22.41 -6.79
N SER A 78 14.69 23.46 -6.35
CA SER A 78 14.61 23.75 -4.92
C SER A 78 13.77 22.69 -4.21
N PRO A 79 14.01 22.40 -2.92
CA PRO A 79 13.19 21.47 -2.15
C PRO A 79 11.69 21.83 -2.17
N ALA A 80 11.36 23.12 -2.11
CA ALA A 80 9.98 23.60 -2.21
C ALA A 80 9.35 23.31 -3.59
N ALA A 81 10.10 23.49 -4.68
CA ALA A 81 9.63 23.18 -6.02
C ALA A 81 9.45 21.66 -6.23
N LEU A 82 10.35 20.84 -5.69
CA LEU A 82 10.20 19.38 -5.68
C LEU A 82 8.93 18.97 -4.90
N TYR A 83 8.72 19.53 -3.72
CA TYR A 83 7.55 19.23 -2.89
C TYR A 83 6.24 19.53 -3.63
N MET A 84 6.12 20.72 -4.22
CA MET A 84 4.93 21.09 -5.00
C MET A 84 4.72 20.17 -6.20
N LEU A 85 5.80 19.78 -6.89
CA LEU A 85 5.72 18.89 -8.03
C LEU A 85 5.25 17.49 -7.61
N LEU A 86 5.83 16.91 -6.56
CA LEU A 86 5.43 15.61 -6.03
C LEU A 86 3.99 15.62 -5.52
N SER A 87 3.58 16.70 -4.83
CA SER A 87 2.20 16.86 -4.36
C SER A 87 1.19 16.81 -5.52
N ARG A 88 1.46 17.53 -6.61
CA ARG A 88 0.60 17.50 -7.80
C ARG A 88 0.55 16.11 -8.45
N ILE A 89 1.68 15.43 -8.55
CA ILE A 89 1.72 14.08 -9.13
C ILE A 89 0.94 13.09 -8.24
N ARG A 90 1.08 13.18 -6.91
CA ARG A 90 0.34 12.34 -5.96
C ARG A 90 -1.17 12.59 -6.03
N GLN A 91 -1.59 13.85 -6.19
CA GLN A 91 -3.01 14.18 -6.41
C GLN A 91 -3.53 13.58 -7.72
N GLU A 92 -2.78 13.70 -8.81
CA GLU A 92 -3.12 13.10 -10.11
C GLU A 92 -3.26 11.57 -10.02
N LEU A 93 -2.34 10.91 -9.32
CA LEU A 93 -2.40 9.47 -9.04
C LEU A 93 -3.61 9.10 -8.19
N ALA A 94 -3.86 9.83 -7.09
CA ALA A 94 -5.00 9.57 -6.21
C ALA A 94 -6.32 9.67 -6.97
N THR A 95 -6.53 10.74 -7.74
CA THR A 95 -7.73 10.89 -8.57
C THR A 95 -7.87 9.77 -9.61
N CYS A 96 -6.75 9.34 -10.21
CA CYS A 96 -6.78 8.23 -11.16
C CYS A 96 -7.16 6.90 -10.49
N ILE A 97 -6.58 6.59 -9.33
CA ILE A 97 -6.84 5.36 -8.57
C ILE A 97 -8.29 5.34 -8.11
N GLU A 98 -8.77 6.43 -7.49
CA GLU A 98 -10.17 6.57 -7.05
C GLU A 98 -11.15 6.34 -8.20
N ARG A 99 -10.87 6.87 -9.40
CA ARG A 99 -11.71 6.63 -10.57
C ARG A 99 -11.67 5.17 -11.02
N THR A 100 -10.48 4.58 -11.09
CA THR A 100 -10.30 3.19 -11.55
C THR A 100 -11.01 2.21 -10.62
N LEU A 101 -10.86 2.38 -9.30
CA LEU A 101 -11.55 1.54 -8.31
C LEU A 101 -13.09 1.70 -8.36
N LYS A 102 -13.59 2.92 -8.61
CA LYS A 102 -15.02 3.16 -8.80
C LYS A 102 -15.57 2.50 -10.07
N GLU A 103 -14.81 2.51 -11.16
CA GLU A 103 -15.18 1.85 -12.42
C GLU A 103 -15.20 0.32 -12.25
N GLU A 104 -14.22 -0.25 -11.55
CA GLU A 104 -14.18 -1.69 -11.25
C GLU A 104 -15.29 -2.14 -10.29
N ALA A 105 -15.66 -1.32 -9.29
CA ALA A 105 -16.74 -1.66 -8.36
C ALA A 105 -18.15 -1.54 -8.99
N ALA A 106 -18.26 -0.91 -10.16
CA ALA A 106 -19.52 -0.75 -10.90
C ALA A 106 -19.75 -1.84 -11.96
N LEU A 107 -18.77 -2.73 -12.17
CA LEU A 107 -18.82 -3.91 -13.03
C LEU A 107 -19.21 -5.15 -12.20
#